data_AF-A0A1J3CGW1-F1
#
_entry.id   AF-A0A1J3CGW1-F1
#
_cell.length_a   1.000
_cell.length_b   1.000
_cell.length_c   1.000
_cell.angle_alpha   90.00
_cell.angle_beta   90.00
_cell.angle_gamma   90.00
#
_symmetry.space_group_name_H-M   'P 1'
#
loop_
_entity.id
_entity.type
_entity.pdbx_description
1 polymer ?
#
loop_
_entity_poly.entity_id
_entity_poly.type
_entity_poly.pdbx_seq_one_letter_code
_entity_poly.pdbx_strand_id
1 'polypeptide(L)'
;CVKPNNLLKPSIFENQNVLQQLRCGGMMEAIRICRAGYPARKHFDEFLDRFSILASVTLDKRSDEKAACKKLLETVGLKRYQIGKTKVFLKAGQMAELDARRTEVLGRAARIIQSKFRSYLLLKAATNLQAVCRGQLARHRFEDLRRKVAAALKIQRALRIYLDRKSFTEAVVTIQSGFRGMAARHVLRRKTKSTIVIQRHCRKFVAESHYKKLKKAVITTQSAWRARLARKELRELKMAARETGALQAAKSKLEKQVEELTWRLQLEKRMRVDVEESKTQENTKLQLALEEI
;
A
#
# COMPACT_ATOMS: atom_id res chain seq x y z
N CYS A 1 -61.74 -79.56 -62.65
CA CYS A 1 -60.59 -79.18 -63.50
C CYS A 1 -60.97 -77.95 -64.32
N VAL A 2 -60.04 -77.01 -64.54
CA VAL A 2 -60.29 -75.78 -65.32
C VAL A 2 -59.22 -75.67 -66.39
N LYS A 3 -59.62 -75.53 -67.65
CA LYS A 3 -58.72 -75.31 -68.78
C LYS A 3 -58.36 -73.82 -68.87
N PRO A 4 -57.09 -73.42 -68.70
CA PRO A 4 -56.71 -72.01 -68.60
C PRO A 4 -56.70 -71.27 -69.94
N ASN A 5 -56.42 -71.95 -71.05
CA ASN A 5 -56.45 -71.39 -72.40
C ASN A 5 -56.71 -72.48 -73.45
N ASN A 6 -57.19 -72.10 -74.63
CA ASN A 6 -57.44 -73.03 -75.73
C ASN A 6 -56.21 -73.37 -76.56
N LEU A 7 -55.17 -72.53 -76.51
CA LEU A 7 -53.92 -72.68 -77.26
C LEU A 7 -52.97 -73.75 -76.69
N LEU A 8 -53.32 -74.36 -75.54
CA LEU A 8 -52.52 -75.35 -74.80
C LEU A 8 -51.11 -74.84 -74.44
N LYS A 9 -50.94 -73.53 -74.26
CA LYS A 9 -49.67 -72.91 -73.88
C LYS A 9 -49.58 -72.69 -72.38
N PRO A 10 -48.42 -72.92 -71.75
CA PRO A 10 -48.23 -72.60 -70.33
C PRO A 10 -48.37 -71.09 -70.08
N SER A 11 -48.80 -70.71 -68.87
CA SER A 11 -48.89 -69.32 -68.38
C SER A 11 -49.83 -68.36 -69.13
N ILE A 12 -50.65 -68.85 -70.05
CA ILE A 12 -51.72 -68.06 -70.68
C ILE A 12 -53.04 -68.33 -69.94
N PHE A 13 -53.70 -67.29 -69.45
CA PHE A 13 -54.98 -67.36 -68.74
C PHE A 13 -56.05 -66.54 -69.46
N GLU A 14 -57.02 -67.21 -70.07
CA GLU A 14 -58.11 -66.60 -70.80
C GLU A 14 -59.33 -66.42 -69.87
N ASN A 15 -59.50 -65.19 -69.37
CA ASN A 15 -60.54 -64.84 -68.39
C ASN A 15 -61.94 -65.28 -68.81
N GLN A 16 -62.34 -65.02 -70.06
CA GLN A 16 -63.70 -65.34 -70.53
C GLN A 16 -63.96 -66.86 -70.55
N ASN A 17 -63.00 -67.64 -71.05
CA ASN A 17 -63.10 -69.09 -71.12
C ASN A 17 -63.12 -69.73 -69.74
N VAL A 18 -62.30 -69.22 -68.81
CA VAL A 18 -62.29 -69.70 -67.43
C VAL A 18 -63.58 -69.31 -66.71
N LEU A 19 -64.05 -68.08 -66.84
CA LEU A 19 -65.33 -67.64 -66.22
C LEU A 19 -66.52 -68.46 -66.73
N GLN A 20 -66.58 -68.78 -68.02
CA GLN A 20 -67.63 -69.63 -68.57
C GLN A 20 -67.57 -71.04 -67.97
N GLN A 21 -66.37 -71.63 -67.86
CA GLN A 21 -66.18 -72.92 -67.20
C GLN A 21 -66.59 -72.91 -65.72
N LEU A 22 -66.30 -71.83 -64.98
CA LEU A 22 -66.71 -71.69 -63.58
C LEU A 22 -68.23 -71.56 -63.42
N ARG A 23 -68.93 -70.97 -64.40
CA ARG A 23 -70.40 -70.89 -64.44
C ARG A 23 -71.02 -72.24 -64.79
N CYS A 24 -70.60 -72.85 -65.90
CA CYS A 24 -71.11 -74.13 -66.36
C CYS A 24 -70.78 -75.29 -65.39
N GLY A 25 -69.62 -75.23 -64.72
CA GLY A 25 -69.21 -76.20 -63.72
C GLY A 25 -69.85 -76.00 -62.34
N GLY A 26 -70.80 -75.09 -62.18
CA GLY A 26 -71.54 -74.86 -60.93
C GLY A 26 -70.73 -74.24 -59.79
N MET A 27 -69.44 -73.96 -59.98
CA MET A 27 -68.58 -73.36 -58.94
C MET A 27 -69.08 -71.98 -58.50
N MET A 28 -69.58 -71.16 -59.43
CA MET A 28 -70.17 -69.86 -59.09
C MET A 28 -71.44 -70.01 -58.23
N GLU A 29 -72.25 -71.03 -58.50
CA GLU A 29 -73.46 -71.31 -57.72
C GLU A 29 -73.11 -71.88 -56.34
N ALA A 30 -72.10 -72.76 -56.27
CA ALA A 30 -71.55 -73.24 -55.00
C ALA A 30 -71.02 -72.09 -54.13
N ILE A 31 -70.30 -71.11 -54.72
CA ILE A 31 -69.86 -69.90 -54.02
C ILE A 31 -71.07 -69.06 -53.57
N ARG A 32 -72.09 -68.90 -54.41
CA ARG A 32 -73.31 -68.16 -54.09
C ARG A 32 -74.03 -68.77 -52.89
N ILE A 33 -74.22 -70.08 -52.86
CA ILE A 33 -74.78 -70.84 -51.74
C ILE A 33 -73.89 -70.71 -50.49
N CYS A 34 -72.57 -70.85 -50.63
CA CYS A 34 -71.63 -70.69 -49.50
C CYS A 34 -71.70 -69.29 -48.88
N ARG A 35 -71.85 -68.24 -49.72
CA ARG A 35 -71.98 -66.85 -49.26
C ARG A 35 -73.32 -66.59 -48.58
N ALA A 36 -74.39 -67.26 -49.01
CA ALA A 36 -75.68 -67.21 -48.32
C ALA A 36 -75.63 -67.87 -46.94
N GLY A 37 -74.76 -68.88 -46.75
CA GLY A 37 -74.48 -69.54 -45.48
C GLY A 37 -73.41 -68.82 -44.63
N TYR A 38 -72.42 -69.61 -44.17
CA TYR A 38 -71.29 -69.16 -43.35
C TYR A 38 -69.97 -69.47 -44.09
N PRO A 39 -69.48 -68.52 -44.92
CA PRO A 39 -68.31 -68.73 -45.76
C PRO A 39 -67.00 -68.77 -44.94
N ALA A 40 -66.92 -68.03 -43.83
CA ALA A 40 -65.74 -68.01 -42.97
C ALA A 40 -65.89 -69.04 -41.83
N ARG A 41 -64.93 -69.96 -41.72
CA ARG A 41 -64.92 -71.06 -40.76
C ARG A 41 -63.54 -71.16 -40.14
N LYS A 42 -63.43 -71.07 -38.82
CA LYS A 42 -62.15 -71.10 -38.10
C LYS A 42 -62.21 -72.05 -36.92
N HIS A 43 -61.11 -72.76 -36.66
CA HIS A 43 -60.99 -73.55 -35.44
C HIS A 43 -60.92 -72.62 -34.22
N PHE A 44 -61.27 -73.13 -33.04
CA PHE A 44 -61.37 -72.32 -31.83
C PHE A 44 -60.01 -71.75 -31.40
N ASP A 45 -58.96 -72.56 -31.46
CA ASP A 45 -57.56 -72.17 -31.23
C ASP A 45 -57.13 -70.98 -32.12
N GLU A 46 -57.25 -71.11 -33.45
CA GLU A 46 -56.85 -70.09 -34.41
C GLU A 46 -57.66 -68.79 -34.22
N PHE A 47 -58.93 -68.94 -33.84
CA PHE A 47 -59.80 -67.80 -33.58
C PHE A 47 -59.41 -67.06 -32.29
N LEU A 48 -59.13 -67.78 -31.21
CA LEU A 48 -58.73 -67.22 -29.92
C LEU A 48 -57.33 -66.60 -29.98
N ASP A 49 -56.36 -67.25 -30.60
CA ASP A 49 -55.00 -66.70 -30.76
C ASP A 49 -55.03 -65.35 -31.48
N ARG A 50 -55.88 -65.23 -32.50
CA ARG A 50 -56.00 -64.00 -33.29
C ARG A 50 -56.79 -62.91 -32.58
N PHE A 51 -57.92 -63.24 -31.95
CA PHE A 51 -58.90 -62.25 -31.48
C PHE A 51 -59.00 -62.11 -29.96
N SER A 52 -58.27 -62.90 -29.15
CA SER A 52 -58.26 -62.82 -27.68
C SER A 52 -57.96 -61.41 -27.16
N ILE A 53 -57.18 -60.61 -27.90
CA ILE A 53 -56.89 -59.21 -27.58
C ILE A 53 -58.14 -58.31 -27.51
N LEU A 54 -59.23 -58.69 -28.18
CA LEU A 54 -60.49 -57.95 -28.13
C LEU A 54 -61.23 -58.13 -26.80
N ALA A 55 -60.92 -59.18 -26.04
CA ALA A 55 -61.62 -59.57 -24.81
C ALA A 55 -60.65 -60.04 -23.71
N SER A 56 -59.41 -59.54 -23.71
CA SER A 56 -58.32 -60.05 -22.85
C SER A 56 -58.60 -59.92 -21.33
N VAL A 57 -59.58 -59.10 -20.94
CA VAL A 57 -60.00 -58.92 -19.53
C VAL A 57 -61.03 -59.97 -19.09
N THR A 58 -61.77 -60.58 -20.02
CA THR A 58 -62.90 -61.47 -19.70
C THR A 58 -62.62 -62.95 -19.94
N LEU A 59 -61.50 -63.30 -20.58
CA LEU A 59 -61.16 -64.69 -20.90
C LEU A 59 -60.32 -65.33 -19.79
N ASP A 60 -60.93 -66.28 -19.06
CA ASP A 60 -60.22 -67.15 -18.13
C ASP A 60 -59.40 -68.20 -18.89
N LYS A 61 -58.11 -68.32 -18.57
CA LYS A 61 -57.19 -69.28 -19.22
C LYS A 61 -57.55 -70.76 -18.98
N ARG A 62 -58.50 -71.04 -18.08
CA ARG A 62 -58.99 -72.41 -17.75
C ARG A 62 -60.33 -72.75 -18.41
N SER A 63 -60.93 -71.84 -19.18
CA SER A 63 -62.23 -72.08 -19.82
C SER A 63 -62.10 -72.97 -21.05
N ASP A 64 -63.13 -73.77 -21.32
CA ASP A 64 -63.28 -74.52 -22.57
C ASP A 64 -63.18 -73.56 -23.77
N GLU A 65 -62.40 -73.92 -24.80
CA GLU A 65 -62.14 -73.10 -25.98
C GLU A 65 -63.43 -72.62 -26.67
N LYS A 66 -64.46 -73.48 -26.66
CA LYS A 66 -65.78 -73.15 -27.19
C LYS A 66 -66.47 -72.05 -26.37
N ALA A 67 -66.40 -72.15 -25.04
CA ALA A 67 -66.97 -71.17 -24.14
C ALA A 67 -66.21 -69.83 -24.23
N ALA A 68 -64.88 -69.88 -24.36
CA ALA A 68 -64.03 -68.71 -24.59
C ALA A 68 -64.37 -68.00 -25.90
N CYS A 69 -64.55 -68.74 -27.01
CA CYS A 69 -64.98 -68.17 -28.29
C CYS A 69 -66.35 -67.50 -28.18
N LYS A 70 -67.31 -68.15 -27.50
CA LYS A 70 -68.65 -67.59 -27.28
C LYS A 70 -68.60 -66.27 -26.50
N LYS A 71 -67.88 -66.27 -25.37
CA LYS A 71 -67.73 -65.11 -24.50
C LYS A 71 -67.04 -63.94 -25.21
N LEU A 72 -66.03 -64.23 -26.04
CA LEU A 72 -65.35 -63.23 -26.88
C LEU A 72 -66.34 -62.58 -27.86
N LEU A 73 -67.09 -63.40 -28.61
CA LEU A 73 -68.07 -62.91 -29.59
C LEU A 73 -69.20 -62.09 -28.94
N GLU A 74 -69.64 -62.48 -27.74
CA GLU A 74 -70.60 -61.73 -26.92
C GLU A 74 -70.01 -60.40 -26.42
N THR A 75 -68.77 -60.40 -25.93
CA THR A 75 -68.06 -59.18 -25.49
C THR A 75 -67.89 -58.18 -26.62
N VAL A 76 -67.61 -58.67 -27.83
CA VAL A 76 -67.52 -57.84 -29.04
C VAL A 76 -68.90 -57.41 -29.55
N GLY A 77 -69.99 -58.07 -29.12
CA GLY A 77 -71.35 -57.79 -29.58
C GLY A 77 -71.59 -58.18 -31.04
N LEU A 78 -70.87 -59.20 -31.53
CA LEU A 78 -70.93 -59.62 -32.92
C LEU A 78 -72.27 -60.30 -33.23
N LYS A 79 -72.94 -59.92 -34.33
CA LYS A 79 -74.21 -60.52 -34.76
C LYS A 79 -73.97 -61.48 -35.93
N ARG A 80 -74.82 -62.49 -36.11
CA ARG A 80 -74.80 -63.42 -37.27
C ARG A 80 -73.55 -64.34 -37.32
N TYR A 81 -73.22 -64.94 -36.18
CA TYR A 81 -72.28 -66.05 -36.07
C TYR A 81 -72.99 -67.34 -35.62
N GLN A 82 -72.32 -68.48 -35.79
CA GLN A 82 -72.74 -69.76 -35.22
C GLN A 82 -71.53 -70.49 -34.64
N ILE A 83 -71.74 -71.24 -33.55
CA ILE A 83 -70.68 -72.02 -32.90
C ILE A 83 -70.94 -73.50 -33.13
N GLY A 84 -70.01 -74.17 -33.81
CA GLY A 84 -70.06 -75.61 -34.04
C GLY A 84 -69.46 -76.42 -32.89
N LYS A 85 -69.13 -77.68 -33.17
CA LYS A 85 -68.41 -78.55 -32.23
C LYS A 85 -66.92 -78.22 -32.13
N THR A 86 -66.30 -77.82 -33.25
CA THR A 86 -64.85 -77.60 -33.37
C THR A 86 -64.48 -76.26 -34.01
N LYS A 87 -65.47 -75.51 -34.51
CA LYS A 87 -65.27 -74.32 -35.35
C LYS A 87 -66.27 -73.20 -35.05
N VAL A 88 -65.82 -71.97 -35.24
CA VAL A 88 -66.65 -70.76 -35.35
C VAL A 88 -67.02 -70.52 -36.81
N PHE A 89 -68.30 -70.25 -37.05
CA PHE A 89 -68.87 -69.97 -38.36
C PHE A 89 -69.32 -68.51 -38.43
N LEU A 90 -68.81 -67.77 -39.41
CA LEU A 90 -69.05 -66.33 -39.57
C LEU A 90 -69.70 -66.03 -40.93
N LYS A 91 -70.71 -65.16 -40.93
CA LYS A 91 -71.29 -64.60 -42.16
C LYS A 91 -70.28 -63.68 -42.87
N ALA A 92 -70.53 -63.41 -44.15
CA ALA A 92 -69.71 -62.49 -44.92
C ALA A 92 -69.58 -61.12 -44.23
N GLY A 93 -68.39 -60.54 -44.24
CA GLY A 93 -68.07 -59.24 -43.62
C GLY A 93 -67.71 -59.31 -42.13
N GLN A 94 -68.18 -60.31 -41.39
CA GLN A 94 -67.97 -60.40 -39.93
C GLN A 94 -66.50 -60.63 -39.55
N MET A 95 -65.76 -61.42 -40.35
CA MET A 95 -64.31 -61.58 -40.16
C MET A 95 -63.56 -60.25 -40.33
N ALA A 96 -63.93 -59.47 -41.34
CA ALA A 96 -63.30 -58.17 -41.61
C ALA A 96 -63.63 -57.15 -40.50
N GLU A 97 -64.84 -57.19 -39.95
CA GLU A 97 -65.22 -56.36 -38.79
C GLU A 97 -64.38 -56.68 -37.56
N LEU A 98 -64.16 -57.97 -37.25
CA LEU A 98 -63.29 -58.40 -36.15
C LEU A 98 -61.83 -57.95 -36.37
N ASP A 99 -61.31 -58.08 -37.58
CA ASP A 99 -59.96 -57.62 -37.92
C ASP A 99 -59.81 -56.09 -37.82
N ALA A 100 -60.84 -55.33 -38.22
CA ALA A 100 -60.86 -53.87 -38.07
C ALA A 100 -60.79 -53.47 -36.59
N ARG A 101 -61.63 -54.07 -35.74
CA ARG A 101 -61.60 -53.83 -34.28
C ARG A 101 -60.27 -54.22 -33.65
N ARG A 102 -59.68 -55.34 -34.08
CA ARG A 102 -58.36 -55.80 -33.61
C ARG A 102 -57.28 -54.77 -33.94
N THR A 103 -57.29 -54.27 -35.17
CA THR A 103 -56.36 -53.24 -35.64
C THR A 103 -56.52 -51.96 -34.83
N GLU A 104 -57.73 -51.59 -34.47
CA GLU A 104 -58.01 -50.42 -33.64
C GLU A 104 -57.44 -50.56 -32.21
N VAL A 105 -57.66 -51.71 -31.56
CA VAL A 105 -57.11 -52.00 -30.22
C VAL A 105 -55.58 -51.94 -30.24
N LEU A 106 -54.96 -52.60 -31.22
CA LEU A 106 -53.50 -52.58 -31.40
C LEU A 106 -52.98 -51.17 -31.66
N GLY A 107 -53.68 -50.40 -32.50
CA GLY A 107 -53.35 -49.00 -32.78
C GLY A 107 -53.42 -48.12 -31.52
N ARG A 108 -54.44 -48.31 -30.67
CA ARG A 108 -54.52 -47.61 -29.38
C ARG A 108 -53.38 -47.97 -28.45
N ALA A 109 -53.05 -49.25 -28.31
CA ALA A 109 -51.94 -49.71 -27.49
C ALA A 109 -50.59 -49.14 -27.98
N ALA A 110 -50.33 -49.22 -29.29
CA ALA A 110 -49.14 -48.65 -29.92
C ALA A 110 -49.03 -47.14 -29.66
N ARG A 111 -50.13 -46.39 -29.80
CA ARG A 111 -50.17 -44.95 -29.53
C ARG A 111 -49.81 -44.61 -28.08
N ILE A 112 -50.28 -45.40 -27.11
CA ILE A 112 -49.95 -45.21 -25.69
C ILE A 112 -48.44 -45.44 -25.47
N ILE A 113 -47.90 -46.55 -25.98
CA ILE A 113 -46.47 -46.88 -25.85
C ILE A 113 -45.61 -45.80 -26.50
N GLN A 114 -45.94 -45.41 -27.74
CA GLN A 114 -45.24 -44.37 -28.48
C GLN A 114 -45.30 -43.01 -27.76
N SER A 115 -46.46 -42.64 -27.19
CA SER A 115 -46.63 -41.40 -26.44
C SER A 115 -45.72 -41.36 -25.21
N LYS A 116 -45.69 -42.45 -24.42
CA LYS A 116 -44.82 -42.56 -23.24
C LYS A 116 -43.34 -42.53 -23.61
N PHE A 117 -42.95 -43.25 -24.67
CA PHE A 117 -41.57 -43.25 -25.15
C PHE A 117 -41.12 -41.86 -25.64
N ARG A 118 -41.95 -41.15 -26.42
CA ARG A 118 -41.66 -39.78 -26.85
C ARG A 118 -41.53 -38.82 -25.67
N SER A 119 -42.42 -38.91 -24.69
CA SER A 119 -42.35 -38.11 -23.46
C SER A 119 -41.06 -38.37 -22.67
N TYR A 120 -40.65 -39.64 -22.53
CA TYR A 120 -39.39 -40.01 -21.90
C TYR A 120 -38.17 -39.42 -22.62
N LEU A 121 -38.13 -39.51 -23.95
CA LEU A 121 -37.04 -38.93 -24.75
C LEU A 121 -36.94 -37.41 -24.59
N LEU A 122 -38.08 -36.71 -24.59
CA LEU A 122 -38.12 -35.26 -24.36
C LEU A 122 -37.61 -34.90 -22.96
N LEU A 123 -38.04 -35.63 -21.94
CA LEU A 123 -37.59 -35.40 -20.56
C LEU A 123 -36.08 -35.63 -20.44
N LYS A 124 -35.55 -36.71 -21.04
CA LYS A 124 -34.11 -37.02 -21.04
C LYS A 124 -33.29 -35.96 -21.78
N ALA A 125 -33.79 -35.45 -22.91
CA ALA A 125 -33.14 -34.35 -23.63
C ALA A 125 -33.14 -33.07 -22.80
N ALA A 126 -34.25 -32.74 -22.15
CA ALA A 126 -34.38 -31.56 -21.30
C ALA A 126 -33.45 -31.63 -20.09
N THR A 127 -33.35 -32.77 -19.39
CA THR A 127 -32.44 -32.92 -18.24
C THR A 127 -30.98 -32.82 -18.66
N ASN A 128 -30.60 -33.40 -19.80
CA ASN A 128 -29.25 -33.25 -20.36
C ASN A 128 -28.92 -31.79 -20.70
N LEU A 129 -29.84 -31.10 -21.39
CA LEU A 129 -29.66 -29.68 -21.72
C LEU A 129 -29.54 -28.82 -20.46
N GLN A 130 -30.41 -29.04 -19.47
CA GLN A 130 -30.34 -28.33 -18.20
C GLN A 130 -29.03 -28.59 -17.46
N ALA A 131 -28.51 -29.82 -17.46
CA ALA A 131 -27.23 -30.15 -16.84
C ALA A 131 -26.07 -29.41 -17.53
N VAL A 132 -26.06 -29.37 -18.86
CA VAL A 132 -25.06 -28.62 -19.64
C VAL A 132 -25.14 -27.12 -19.35
N CYS A 133 -26.33 -26.52 -19.37
CA CYS A 133 -26.53 -25.10 -19.08
C CYS A 133 -26.09 -24.73 -17.66
N ARG A 134 -26.49 -25.53 -16.65
CA ARG A 134 -26.05 -25.33 -15.25
C ARG A 134 -24.54 -25.44 -15.11
N GLY A 135 -23.93 -26.42 -15.77
CA GLY A 135 -22.47 -26.59 -15.80
C GLY A 135 -21.76 -25.39 -16.44
N GLN A 136 -22.29 -24.86 -17.54
CA GLN A 136 -21.71 -23.72 -18.23
C GLN A 136 -21.79 -22.43 -17.41
N LEU A 137 -22.94 -22.20 -16.75
CA LEU A 137 -23.12 -21.06 -15.86
C LEU A 137 -22.15 -21.10 -14.66
N ALA A 138 -21.96 -22.29 -14.07
CA ALA A 138 -21.01 -22.47 -12.98
C ALA A 138 -19.57 -22.19 -13.41
N ARG A 139 -19.15 -22.69 -14.59
CA ARG A 139 -17.82 -22.41 -15.16
C ARG A 139 -17.60 -20.91 -15.40
N HIS A 140 -18.56 -20.23 -16.01
CA HIS A 140 -18.45 -18.79 -16.26
C HIS A 140 -18.32 -17.99 -14.95
N ARG A 141 -19.15 -18.31 -13.95
CA ARG A 141 -19.06 -17.67 -12.61
C ARG A 141 -17.71 -17.91 -11.95
N PHE A 142 -17.18 -19.13 -12.03
CA PHE A 142 -15.88 -19.47 -11.48
C PHE A 142 -14.74 -18.71 -12.19
N GLU A 143 -14.75 -18.64 -13.51
CA GLU A 143 -13.75 -17.88 -14.27
C GLU A 143 -13.78 -16.39 -13.93
N ASP A 144 -14.97 -15.79 -13.85
CA ASP A 144 -15.11 -14.38 -13.46
C ASP A 144 -14.58 -14.13 -12.05
N LEU A 145 -14.91 -15.00 -11.09
CA LEU A 145 -14.37 -14.89 -9.74
C LEU A 145 -12.85 -15.06 -9.73
N ARG A 146 -12.31 -16.04 -10.46
CA ARG A 146 -10.87 -16.28 -10.59
C ARG A 146 -10.15 -15.07 -11.17
N ARG A 147 -10.69 -14.44 -12.22
CA ARG A 147 -10.14 -13.22 -12.83
C ARG A 147 -10.14 -12.06 -11.83
N LYS A 148 -11.27 -11.83 -11.13
CA LYS A 148 -11.41 -10.77 -10.11
C LYS A 148 -10.42 -10.97 -8.96
N VAL A 149 -10.32 -12.18 -8.42
CA VAL A 149 -9.37 -12.51 -7.33
C VAL A 149 -7.92 -12.32 -7.80
N ALA A 150 -7.56 -12.79 -9.00
CA ALA A 150 -6.22 -12.61 -9.53
C ALA A 150 -5.86 -11.13 -9.73
N ALA A 151 -6.79 -10.31 -10.21
CA ALA A 151 -6.59 -8.86 -10.34
C ALA A 151 -6.43 -8.19 -8.96
N ALA A 152 -7.27 -8.54 -7.99
CA ALA A 152 -7.17 -8.03 -6.63
C ALA A 152 -5.82 -8.36 -5.98
N LEU A 153 -5.34 -9.60 -6.13
CA LEU A 153 -4.03 -10.02 -5.61
C LEU A 153 -2.86 -9.24 -6.24
N LYS A 154 -2.93 -8.94 -7.54
CA LYS A 154 -1.91 -8.10 -8.22
C LYS A 154 -1.88 -6.69 -7.64
N ILE A 155 -3.05 -6.07 -7.45
CA ILE A 155 -3.17 -4.71 -6.88
C ILE A 155 -2.68 -4.71 -5.43
N GLN A 156 -3.13 -5.67 -4.61
CA GLN A 156 -2.70 -5.79 -3.22
C GLN A 156 -1.18 -5.98 -3.10
N ARG A 157 -0.59 -6.83 -3.93
CA ARG A 157 0.87 -7.02 -3.97
C ARG A 157 1.60 -5.72 -4.31
N ALA A 158 1.16 -5.01 -5.35
CA ALA A 158 1.77 -3.76 -5.77
C ALA A 158 1.68 -2.69 -4.68
N LEU A 159 0.52 -2.55 -4.02
CA LEU A 159 0.33 -1.61 -2.92
C LEU A 159 1.21 -1.93 -1.72
N ARG A 160 1.31 -3.21 -1.31
CA ARG A 160 2.18 -3.61 -0.20
C ARG A 160 3.64 -3.26 -0.47
N ILE A 161 4.13 -3.54 -1.67
CA ILE A 161 5.50 -3.19 -2.08
C ILE A 161 5.70 -1.67 -2.10
N TYR A 162 4.72 -0.91 -2.60
CA TYR A 162 4.80 0.55 -2.64
C TYR A 162 4.87 1.15 -1.22
N LEU A 163 4.00 0.71 -0.31
CA LEU A 163 3.98 1.22 1.06
C LEU A 163 5.29 0.93 1.80
N ASP A 164 5.82 -0.29 1.65
CA ASP A 164 7.10 -0.69 2.25
C ASP A 164 8.29 0.09 1.68
N ARG A 165 8.32 0.28 0.36
CA ARG A 165 9.35 1.13 -0.28
C ARG A 165 9.24 2.58 0.18
N LYS A 166 8.02 3.11 0.30
CA LYS A 166 7.79 4.49 0.74
C LYS A 166 8.32 4.70 2.16
N SER A 167 7.93 3.85 3.11
CA SER A 167 8.40 3.94 4.50
C SER A 167 9.93 3.79 4.60
N PHE A 168 10.52 2.86 3.83
CA PHE A 168 11.98 2.71 3.76
C PHE A 168 12.66 3.97 3.22
N THR A 169 12.15 4.54 2.12
CA THR A 169 12.72 5.77 1.54
C THR A 169 12.62 6.96 2.49
N GLU A 170 11.49 7.12 3.18
CA GLU A 170 11.30 8.18 4.19
C GLU A 170 12.28 8.01 5.35
N ALA A 171 12.48 6.78 5.85
CA ALA A 171 13.46 6.49 6.89
C ALA A 171 14.89 6.81 6.44
N VAL A 172 15.28 6.38 5.23
CA VAL A 172 16.61 6.66 4.66
C VAL A 172 16.84 8.17 4.52
N VAL A 173 15.89 8.93 3.99
CA VAL A 173 16.00 10.39 3.83
C VAL A 173 16.12 11.08 5.20
N THR A 174 15.36 10.62 6.20
CA THR A 174 15.42 11.14 7.56
C THR A 174 16.80 10.92 8.18
N ILE A 175 17.36 9.71 8.04
CA ILE A 175 18.70 9.40 8.54
C ILE A 175 19.76 10.22 7.81
N GLN A 176 19.72 10.24 6.47
CA GLN A 176 20.70 10.95 5.65
C GLN A 176 20.71 12.46 5.92
N SER A 177 19.54 13.08 6.03
CA SER A 177 19.42 14.50 6.38
C SER A 177 19.95 14.79 7.78
N GLY A 178 19.70 13.89 8.75
CA GLY A 178 20.26 13.95 10.10
C GLY A 178 21.79 13.92 10.10
N PHE A 179 22.40 12.98 9.39
CA PHE A 179 23.86 12.86 9.27
C PHE A 179 24.48 14.08 8.57
N ARG A 180 23.92 14.54 7.44
CA ARG A 180 24.39 15.75 6.74
C ARG A 180 24.31 16.98 7.64
N GLY A 181 23.20 17.13 8.38
CA GLY A 181 23.03 18.22 9.35
C GLY A 181 24.03 18.15 10.51
N MET A 182 24.31 16.95 11.02
CA MET A 182 25.32 16.75 12.08
C MET A 182 26.72 17.11 11.61
N ALA A 183 27.11 16.64 10.41
CA ALA A 183 28.41 16.95 9.81
C ALA A 183 28.59 18.47 9.61
N ALA A 184 27.58 19.15 9.06
CA ALA A 184 27.59 20.60 8.88
C ALA A 184 27.73 21.35 10.21
N ARG A 185 26.96 20.97 11.23
CA ARG A 185 27.05 21.56 12.58
C ARG A 185 28.41 21.31 13.24
N HIS A 186 29.02 20.14 13.03
CA HIS A 186 30.34 19.83 13.55
C HIS A 186 31.42 20.73 12.94
N VAL A 187 31.41 20.90 11.62
CA VAL A 187 32.32 21.83 10.91
C VAL A 187 32.11 23.27 11.40
N LEU A 188 30.86 23.73 11.51
CA LEU A 188 30.55 25.07 12.01
C LEU A 188 31.06 25.24 13.44
N ARG A 189 30.79 24.30 14.36
CA ARG A 189 31.29 24.33 15.74
C ARG A 189 32.82 24.45 15.79
N ARG A 190 33.56 23.71 14.96
CA ARG A 190 35.03 23.82 14.88
C ARG A 190 35.47 25.21 14.42
N LYS A 191 34.85 25.76 13.37
CA LYS A 191 35.13 27.12 12.87
C LYS A 191 34.80 28.20 13.91
N THR A 192 33.65 28.11 14.57
CA THR A 192 33.23 29.05 15.62
C THR A 192 34.17 29.00 16.81
N LYS A 193 34.56 27.80 17.30
CA LYS A 193 35.55 27.66 18.38
C LYS A 193 36.88 28.35 18.02
N SER A 194 37.39 28.09 16.82
CA SER A 194 38.62 28.71 16.33
C SER A 194 38.50 30.23 16.24
N THR A 195 37.37 30.72 15.72
CA THR A 195 37.05 32.15 15.60
C THR A 195 37.00 32.82 16.97
N ILE A 196 36.35 32.20 17.97
CA ILE A 196 36.27 32.72 19.34
C ILE A 196 37.66 32.85 19.96
N VAL A 197 38.54 31.86 19.76
CA VAL A 197 39.92 31.91 20.27
C VAL A 197 40.71 33.07 19.67
N ILE A 198 40.60 33.28 18.36
CA ILE A 198 41.25 34.39 17.65
C ILE A 198 40.69 35.73 18.13
N GLN A 199 39.36 35.88 18.16
CA GLN A 199 38.69 37.09 18.63
C GLN A 199 39.07 37.42 20.08
N ARG A 200 39.15 36.41 20.96
CA ARG A 200 39.60 36.56 22.36
C ARG A 200 41.02 37.11 22.43
N HIS A 201 41.96 36.54 21.68
CA HIS A 201 43.35 36.98 21.66
C HIS A 201 43.49 38.40 21.11
N CYS A 202 42.77 38.72 20.03
CA CYS A 202 42.75 40.06 19.45
C CYS A 202 42.20 41.09 20.44
N ARG A 203 41.04 40.82 21.08
CA ARG A 203 40.46 41.70 22.11
C ARG A 203 41.41 41.92 23.29
N LYS A 204 42.08 40.86 23.77
CA LYS A 204 43.11 40.96 24.81
C LYS A 204 44.26 41.85 24.35
N PHE A 205 44.81 41.62 23.17
CA PHE A 205 45.93 42.39 22.64
C PHE A 205 45.60 43.89 22.51
N VAL A 206 44.41 44.22 21.99
CA VAL A 206 43.95 45.61 21.89
C VAL A 206 43.88 46.28 23.28
N ALA A 207 43.25 45.61 24.26
CA ALA A 207 43.16 46.11 25.63
C ALA A 207 44.54 46.27 26.30
N GLU A 208 45.43 45.28 26.13
CA GLU A 208 46.78 45.29 26.70
C GLU A 208 47.66 46.36 26.05
N SER A 209 47.56 46.55 24.73
CA SER A 209 48.24 47.63 23.99
C SER A 209 47.77 49.00 24.48
N HIS A 210 46.45 49.21 24.63
CA HIS A 210 45.90 50.44 25.19
C HIS A 210 46.39 50.69 26.62
N TYR A 211 46.34 49.68 27.49
CA TYR A 211 46.82 49.77 28.87
C TYR A 211 48.32 50.10 28.94
N LYS A 212 49.16 49.44 28.14
CA LYS A 212 50.61 49.71 28.08
C LYS A 212 50.90 51.14 27.63
N LYS A 213 50.21 51.64 26.60
CA LYS A 213 50.32 53.03 26.12
C LYS A 213 49.92 54.01 27.22
N LEU A 214 48.78 53.80 27.87
CA LEU A 214 48.28 54.65 28.96
C LEU A 214 49.25 54.63 30.16
N LYS A 215 49.72 53.46 30.60
CA LYS A 215 50.69 53.32 31.68
C LYS A 215 51.98 54.07 31.38
N LYS A 216 52.52 53.94 30.16
CA LYS A 216 53.73 54.66 29.73
C LYS A 216 53.50 56.19 29.77
N ALA A 217 52.36 56.66 29.26
CA ALA A 217 52.00 58.08 29.32
C ALA A 217 51.89 58.58 30.77
N VAL A 218 51.16 57.87 31.63
CA VAL A 218 51.00 58.23 33.06
C VAL A 218 52.34 58.26 33.78
N ILE A 219 53.19 57.24 33.64
CA ILE A 219 54.53 57.22 34.28
C ILE A 219 55.39 58.38 33.78
N THR A 220 55.34 58.69 32.49
CA THR A 220 56.09 59.81 31.90
C THR A 220 55.61 61.15 32.47
N THR A 221 54.30 61.37 32.55
CA THR A 221 53.73 62.59 33.14
C THR A 221 54.02 62.70 34.64
N GLN A 222 53.86 61.60 35.39
CA GLN A 222 54.14 61.56 36.83
C GLN A 222 55.61 61.81 37.13
N SER A 223 56.54 61.21 36.38
CA SER A 223 57.98 61.43 36.54
C SER A 223 58.39 62.85 36.17
N ALA A 224 57.83 63.42 35.09
CA ALA A 224 58.04 64.82 34.73
C ALA A 224 57.53 65.78 35.81
N TRP A 225 56.36 65.49 36.41
CA TRP A 225 55.81 66.27 37.52
C TRP A 225 56.69 66.19 38.77
N ARG A 226 57.11 64.98 39.18
CA ARG A 226 58.05 64.79 40.31
C ARG A 226 59.37 65.53 40.08
N ALA A 227 59.93 65.45 38.87
CA ALA A 227 61.14 66.19 38.50
C ALA A 227 60.92 67.71 38.50
N ARG A 228 59.73 68.20 38.14
CA ARG A 228 59.37 69.63 38.25
C ARG A 228 59.31 70.07 39.72
N LEU A 229 58.68 69.27 40.58
CA LEU A 229 58.59 69.55 42.01
C LEU A 229 59.99 69.58 42.66
N ALA A 230 60.81 68.55 42.44
CA ALA A 230 62.18 68.51 42.94
C ALA A 230 63.05 69.67 42.41
N ARG A 231 62.87 70.08 41.15
CA ARG A 231 63.55 71.27 40.60
C ARG A 231 63.08 72.57 41.25
N LYS A 232 61.81 72.67 41.65
CA LYS A 232 61.29 73.82 42.40
C LYS A 232 61.93 73.87 43.79
N GLU A 233 61.92 72.76 44.51
CA GLU A 233 62.51 72.62 45.84
C GLU A 233 64.03 72.91 45.82
N LEU A 234 64.76 72.40 44.83
CA LEU A 234 66.18 72.73 44.66
C LEU A 234 66.41 74.23 44.41
N ARG A 235 65.52 74.91 43.69
CA ARG A 235 65.62 76.36 43.50
C ARG A 235 65.39 77.10 44.82
N GLU A 236 64.38 76.71 45.60
CA GLU A 236 64.10 77.26 46.92
C GLU A 236 65.31 77.07 47.86
N LEU A 237 65.88 75.86 47.94
CA LEU A 237 67.08 75.57 48.72
C LEU A 237 68.31 76.34 48.24
N LYS A 238 68.51 76.52 46.92
CA LYS A 238 69.61 77.33 46.38
C LYS A 238 69.45 78.82 46.70
N MET A 239 68.23 79.33 46.70
CA MET A 239 67.96 80.71 47.12
C MET A 239 68.26 80.87 48.61
N ALA A 240 67.77 79.97 49.46
CA ALA A 240 68.08 79.95 50.89
C ALA A 240 69.61 79.85 51.15
N ALA A 241 70.33 79.02 50.40
CA ALA A 241 71.79 78.89 50.53
C ALA A 241 72.55 80.15 50.07
N ARG A 242 72.03 80.89 49.08
CA ARG A 242 72.59 82.19 48.67
C ARG A 242 72.33 83.25 49.73
N GLU A 243 71.15 83.25 50.34
CA GLU A 243 70.82 84.13 51.47
C GLU A 243 71.70 83.84 52.68
N THR A 244 71.91 82.56 53.05
CA THR A 244 72.83 82.20 54.14
C THR A 244 74.27 82.53 53.81
N GLY A 245 74.71 82.32 52.56
CA GLY A 245 76.03 82.75 52.09
C GLY A 245 76.22 84.27 52.15
N ALA A 246 75.20 85.05 51.76
CA ALA A 246 75.19 86.51 51.88
C ALA A 246 75.23 86.96 53.35
N LEU A 247 74.48 86.29 54.23
CA LEU A 247 74.51 86.52 55.68
C LEU A 247 75.89 86.19 56.27
N GLN A 248 76.53 85.11 55.82
CA GLN A 248 77.86 84.72 56.28
C GLN A 248 78.96 85.68 55.80
N ALA A 249 78.84 86.20 54.57
CA ALA A 249 79.72 87.26 54.06
C ALA A 249 79.50 88.60 54.79
N ALA A 250 78.26 88.95 55.13
CA ALA A 250 77.96 90.10 55.97
C ALA A 250 78.54 89.93 57.38
N LYS A 251 78.43 88.72 57.96
CA LYS A 251 79.03 88.38 59.24
C LYS A 251 80.57 88.51 59.21
N SER A 252 81.25 87.96 58.21
CA SER A 252 82.72 88.06 58.14
C SER A 252 83.20 89.50 57.89
N LYS A 253 82.41 90.31 57.17
CA LYS A 253 82.68 91.75 57.01
C LYS A 253 82.53 92.49 58.33
N LEU A 254 81.49 92.18 59.11
CA LEU A 254 81.32 92.70 60.47
C LEU A 254 82.44 92.23 61.41
N GLU A 255 82.85 90.96 61.35
CA GLU A 255 83.99 90.43 62.12
C GLU A 255 85.28 91.20 61.79
N LYS A 256 85.58 91.45 60.50
CA LYS A 256 86.71 92.29 60.08
C LYS A 256 86.61 93.74 60.56
N GLN A 257 85.40 94.32 60.55
CA GLN A 257 85.18 95.66 61.11
C GLN A 257 85.42 95.70 62.62
N VAL A 258 85.03 94.65 63.35
CA VAL A 258 85.33 94.52 64.78
C VAL A 258 86.83 94.37 65.02
N GLU A 259 87.53 93.59 64.21
CA GLU A 259 89.00 93.49 64.23
C GLU A 259 89.69 94.83 63.94
N GLU A 260 89.24 95.58 62.93
CA GLU A 260 89.78 96.90 62.62
C GLU A 260 89.52 97.90 63.76
N LEU A 261 88.31 97.90 64.33
CA LEU A 261 87.96 98.76 65.46
C LEU A 261 88.73 98.40 66.74
N THR A 262 88.98 97.11 66.98
CA THR A 262 89.82 96.68 68.10
C THR A 262 91.29 97.06 67.89
N TRP A 263 91.79 97.01 66.65
CA TRP A 263 93.12 97.51 66.31
C TRP A 263 93.23 99.02 66.51
N ARG A 264 92.23 99.80 66.06
CA ARG A 264 92.17 101.26 66.31
C ARG A 264 92.13 101.59 67.80
N LEU A 265 91.35 100.85 68.57
CA LEU A 265 91.27 101.04 70.02
C LEU A 265 92.63 100.73 70.70
N GLN A 266 93.33 99.69 70.26
CA GLN A 266 94.68 99.37 70.77
C GLN A 266 95.70 100.45 70.40
N LEU A 267 95.61 101.00 69.19
CA LEU A 267 96.47 102.10 68.75
C LEU A 267 96.19 103.38 69.55
N GLU A 268 94.92 103.72 69.78
CA GLU A 268 94.53 104.88 70.60
C GLU A 268 94.97 104.70 72.06
N LYS A 269 94.90 103.48 72.61
CA LYS A 269 95.47 103.16 73.93
C LYS A 269 96.99 103.36 73.98
N ARG A 270 97.74 102.95 72.95
CA ARG A 270 99.19 103.20 72.87
C ARG A 270 99.49 104.69 72.78
N MET A 271 98.75 105.43 71.96
CA MET A 271 98.89 106.89 71.89
C MET A 271 98.59 107.58 73.24
N ARG A 272 97.63 107.09 74.02
CA ARG A 272 97.39 107.63 75.38
C ARG A 272 98.56 107.37 76.33
N VAL A 273 99.17 106.18 76.26
CA VAL A 273 100.36 105.84 77.05
C VAL A 273 101.55 106.72 76.64
N ASP A 274 101.81 106.90 75.34
CA ASP A 274 102.89 107.75 74.85
C ASP A 274 102.69 109.24 75.25
N VAL A 275 101.44 109.71 75.29
CA VAL A 275 101.10 111.07 75.76
C VAL A 275 101.27 111.21 77.28
N GLU A 276 100.98 110.17 78.06
CA GLU A 276 101.26 110.15 79.51
C GLU A 276 102.78 110.09 79.79
N GLU A 277 103.55 109.35 79.00
CA GLU A 277 105.02 109.31 79.09
C GLU A 277 105.66 110.65 78.70
N SER A 278 105.15 111.34 77.67
CA SER A 278 105.60 112.70 77.32
C SER A 278 105.32 113.71 78.43
N LYS A 279 104.16 113.61 79.12
CA LYS A 279 103.80 114.49 80.25
C LYS A 279 104.64 114.25 81.50
N THR A 280 105.06 113.02 81.75
CA THR A 280 105.94 112.68 82.88
C THR A 280 107.40 113.08 82.62
N GLN A 281 107.85 113.02 81.36
CA GLN A 281 109.17 113.53 80.95
C GLN A 281 109.27 115.07 80.93
N GLU A 282 108.17 115.79 80.67
CA GLU A 282 108.15 117.26 80.78
C GLU A 282 108.06 117.74 82.25
N ASN A 283 107.33 117.05 83.13
CA ASN A 283 107.25 117.42 84.54
C ASN A 283 108.57 117.19 85.30
N THR A 284 109.32 116.14 84.96
CA THR A 284 110.65 115.89 85.55
C THR A 284 111.69 116.93 85.12
N LYS A 285 111.58 117.47 83.90
CA LYS A 285 112.41 118.61 83.43
C LYS A 285 112.06 119.92 84.12
N LEU A 286 110.80 120.14 84.50
CA LEU A 286 110.36 121.35 85.21
C LEU A 286 110.72 121.34 86.71
N GLN A 287 110.83 120.16 87.34
CA GLN A 287 111.28 120.05 88.74
C GLN A 287 112.79 120.26 88.92
N LEU A 288 113.61 120.01 87.89
CA LEU A 288 115.08 120.21 87.93
C LEU A 288 115.52 121.66 87.64
N ALA A 289 114.60 122.56 87.26
CA ALA A 289 114.90 123.95 86.93
C ALA A 289 114.56 124.95 88.07
N LEU A 290 114.08 124.48 89.22
CA LEU A 290 113.60 125.31 90.34
C LEU A 290 114.42 125.18 91.63
N GLU A 291 115.51 124.39 91.63
CA GLU A 291 116.44 124.25 92.77
C GLU A 291 117.76 125.05 92.62
N GLU A 292 117.88 125.91 91.59
CA GLU A 292 118.93 126.93 91.49
C GLU A 292 118.30 128.33 91.29
N ILE A 293 117.93 128.97 92.41
CA ILE A 293 117.99 130.41 92.78
C ILE A 293 117.07 130.67 93.99
#